data_AF-A0A936WNK7-F1
#
_entry.id   AF-A0A936WNK7-F1
#
_cell.length_a   1.000
_cell.length_b   1.000
_cell.length_c   1.000
_cell.angle_alpha   90.00
_cell.angle_beta   90.00
_cell.angle_gamma   90.00
#
_symmetry.space_group_name_H-M   'P 1'
#
loop_
_entity.id
_entity.type
_entity.pdbx_description
1 polymer ?
#
loop_
_entity_poly.entity_id
_entity_poly.type
_entity_poly.pdbx_seq_one_letter_code
_entity_poly.pdbx_strand_id
1 'polypeptide(L)'
;MEGTLGGAAQGPYTYQDIRDDRVLTYFDLWKGQSHTYRVLLNASYTGRYYLPGAFCEAMYDHTVNARSMGRWVEVVAAGDPATASQ
;
A
#
# COMPACT_ATOMS: atom_id res chain seq x y z
N MET A 1 -21.37 0.83 -6.92
CA MET A 1 -20.16 1.19 -7.69
C MET A 1 -18.96 0.85 -6.83
N GLU A 2 -18.75 -0.44 -6.60
CA GLU A 2 -17.70 -0.97 -5.71
C GLU A 2 -16.53 -1.33 -6.61
N GLY A 3 -15.40 -0.65 -6.43
CA GLY A 3 -14.17 -0.91 -7.16
C GLY A 3 -13.54 -2.22 -6.71
N THR A 4 -14.17 -3.34 -7.04
CA THR A 4 -13.57 -4.67 -6.90
C THR A 4 -12.56 -4.85 -8.02
N LEU A 5 -11.29 -4.92 -7.64
CA LEU A 5 -10.18 -5.27 -8.52
C LEU A 5 -10.50 -6.58 -9.25
N GLY A 6 -10.68 -6.51 -10.57
CA GLY A 6 -10.63 -7.69 -11.42
C GLY A 6 -9.28 -8.39 -11.24
N GLY A 7 -9.30 -9.62 -10.72
CA GLY A 7 -8.25 -10.63 -10.91
C GLY A 7 -6.99 -10.55 -10.05
N ALA A 8 -6.87 -9.61 -9.11
CA ALA A 8 -5.70 -9.52 -8.22
C ALA A 8 -6.02 -10.08 -6.83
N ALA A 9 -5.71 -11.36 -6.60
CA ALA A 9 -5.91 -11.99 -5.29
C ALA A 9 -5.10 -11.28 -4.20
N GLN A 10 -5.77 -10.89 -3.13
CA GLN A 10 -5.14 -10.47 -1.88
C GLN A 10 -4.74 -11.71 -1.07
N GLY A 11 -3.65 -11.63 -0.31
CA GLY A 11 -3.34 -12.65 0.68
C GLY A 11 -4.45 -12.80 1.73
N PRO A 12 -4.49 -13.92 2.48
CA PRO A 12 -5.40 -14.05 3.61
C PRO A 12 -5.10 -12.95 4.65
N TYR A 13 -6.15 -12.33 5.17
CA TYR A 13 -6.06 -11.36 6.26
C TYR A 13 -7.25 -11.58 7.21
N THR A 14 -7.02 -11.29 8.49
CA THR A 14 -8.04 -11.41 9.55
C THR A 14 -8.93 -10.18 9.56
N TYR A 15 -8.32 -9.00 9.41
CA TYR A 15 -9.04 -7.74 9.39
C TYR A 15 -8.26 -6.68 8.61
N GLN A 16 -8.98 -5.78 7.95
CA GLN A 16 -8.39 -4.62 7.29
C GLN A 16 -9.19 -3.37 7.67
N ASP A 17 -8.50 -2.41 8.29
CA ASP A 17 -9.04 -1.08 8.61
C ASP A 17 -8.54 -0.09 7.55
N ILE A 18 -9.47 0.39 6.71
CA ILE A 18 -9.19 1.34 5.64
C ILE A 18 -9.64 2.73 6.12
N ARG A 19 -8.67 3.62 6.32
CA ARG A 19 -8.90 5.02 6.67
C ARG A 19 -8.43 5.93 5.54
N ASP A 20 -8.72 7.21 5.69
CA ASP A 20 -8.32 8.23 4.73
C ASP A 20 -6.79 8.40 4.64
N ASP A 21 -6.08 8.33 5.78
CA ASP A 21 -4.64 8.55 5.86
C ASP A 21 -3.80 7.27 5.92
N ARG A 22 -4.42 6.11 6.20
CA ARG A 22 -3.71 4.84 6.39
C ARG A 22 -4.58 3.62 6.13
N VAL A 23 -3.94 2.51 5.76
CA VAL A 23 -4.56 1.19 5.70
C VAL A 23 -3.81 0.26 6.64
N LEU A 24 -4.52 -0.28 7.65
CA LEU A 24 -3.97 -1.25 8.59
C LEU A 24 -4.50 -2.63 8.20
N THR A 25 -3.59 -3.53 7.80
CA THR A 25 -3.95 -4.91 7.47
C THR A 25 -3.40 -5.83 8.56
N TYR A 26 -4.31 -6.58 9.20
CA TYR A 26 -3.99 -7.55 10.24
C TYR A 26 -4.01 -8.94 9.62
N PHE A 27 -2.89 -9.63 9.69
CA PHE A 27 -2.71 -10.95 9.08
C PHE A 27 -1.76 -11.81 9.91
N ASP A 28 -1.95 -13.12 9.79
CA ASP A 28 -1.04 -14.12 10.33
C ASP A 28 -0.05 -14.52 9.24
N LEU A 29 1.25 -14.53 9.55
CA LEU A 29 2.30 -14.92 8.63
C LEU A 29 3.18 -16.01 9.25
N TRP A 30 3.14 -17.20 8.65
CA TRP A 30 4.05 -18.29 9.05
C TRP A 30 5.43 -18.15 8.41
N LYS A 31 6.44 -18.74 9.05
CA LYS A 31 7.81 -18.76 8.54
C LYS A 31 7.87 -19.35 7.13
N GLY A 32 8.44 -18.60 6.19
CA GLY A 32 8.58 -18.99 4.78
C GLY A 32 7.35 -18.72 3.92
N GLN A 33 6.26 -18.20 4.49
CA GLN A 33 5.12 -17.70 3.72
C GLN A 33 5.39 -16.26 3.25
N SER A 34 4.68 -15.86 2.20
CA SER A 34 4.68 -14.48 1.71
C SER A 34 3.25 -14.10 1.34
N HIS A 35 2.79 -12.97 1.87
CA HIS A 35 1.47 -12.43 1.56
C HIS A 35 1.63 -11.12 0.81
N THR A 36 0.83 -10.95 -0.25
CA THR A 36 0.80 -9.72 -1.05
C THR A 36 -0.54 -9.04 -0.85
N TYR A 37 -0.49 -7.77 -0.45
CA TYR A 37 -1.67 -6.92 -0.28
C TYR A 37 -1.53 -5.71 -1.20
N ARG A 38 -2.58 -5.45 -1.98
CA ARG A 38 -2.67 -4.32 -2.91
C ARG A 38 -3.67 -3.31 -2.36
N VAL A 39 -3.25 -2.05 -2.29
CA VAL A 39 -4.12 -0.95 -1.87
C VAL A 39 -4.36 -0.05 -3.07
N LEU A 40 -5.62 0.26 -3.33
CA LEU A 40 -6.01 1.23 -4.35
C LEU A 40 -5.89 2.64 -3.76
N LEU A 41 -5.11 3.49 -4.41
CA LEU A 41 -4.94 4.88 -4.05
C LEU A 41 -5.60 5.76 -5.10
N ASN A 42 -6.29 6.81 -4.66
CA ASN A 42 -6.87 7.80 -5.56
C ASN A 42 -5.90 8.99 -5.72
N ALA A 43 -5.61 9.34 -6.97
CA ALA A 43 -4.75 10.46 -7.35
C ALA A 43 -5.62 11.64 -7.85
N SER A 44 -6.43 12.22 -6.96
CA SER A 44 -7.43 13.25 -7.32
C SER A 44 -6.82 14.59 -7.76
N TYR A 45 -5.65 14.95 -7.23
CA TYR A 45 -5.06 16.27 -7.40
C TYR A 45 -3.61 16.16 -7.83
N THR A 46 -3.24 16.99 -8.81
CA THR A 46 -1.86 17.09 -9.28
C THR A 46 -0.99 17.78 -8.24
N GLY A 47 0.22 17.25 -8.07
CA GLY A 47 1.16 17.75 -7.07
C GLY A 47 2.16 16.71 -6.61
N ARG A 48 3.06 17.14 -5.73
CA ARG A 48 4.10 16.29 -5.15
C ARG A 48 3.70 15.88 -3.74
N TYR A 49 3.56 14.57 -3.54
CA TYR A 49 3.16 13.97 -2.29
C TYR A 49 4.26 13.03 -1.77
N TYR A 50 4.33 12.88 -0.45
CA TYR A 50 5.23 11.91 0.16
C TYR A 50 4.47 10.61 0.42
N LEU A 51 4.88 9.53 -0.23
CA LEU A 51 4.36 8.19 0.02
C LEU A 51 5.17 7.58 1.17
N PRO A 52 4.59 7.40 2.38
CA PRO A 52 5.27 6.70 3.44
C PRO A 52 5.53 5.25 3.02
N GLY A 53 6.67 4.70 3.46
CA GLY A 53 6.93 3.27 3.29
C GLY A 53 5.93 2.45 4.09
N ALA A 54 5.62 1.24 3.59
CA ALA A 54 4.91 0.24 4.37
C ALA A 54 5.72 -0.12 5.62
N PHE A 55 5.01 -0.24 6.74
CA PHE A 55 5.51 -0.66 8.03
C PHE A 55 4.77 -1.93 8.47
N CYS A 56 5.51 -2.89 8.99
CA CYS A 56 4.99 -4.15 9.50
C CYS A 56 5.68 -4.45 10.83
N GLU A 57 4.91 -4.83 11.83
CA GLU A 57 5.40 -5.19 13.16
C GLU A 57 4.54 -6.32 13.72
N ALA A 58 5.14 -7.22 14.50
CA ALA A 58 4.38 -8.22 15.22
C ALA A 58 3.66 -7.57 16.41
N MET A 59 2.33 -7.72 16.48
CA MET A 59 1.50 -7.05 17.49
C MET A 59 1.90 -7.35 18.94
N TYR A 60 2.42 -8.56 19.20
CA TYR A 60 2.77 -9.03 20.55
C TYR A 60 4.28 -9.17 20.76
N ASP A 61 5.09 -8.93 19.73
CA ASP A 61 6.55 -9.03 19.80
C ASP A 61 7.21 -7.82 19.13
N HIS A 62 7.57 -6.84 19.96
CA HIS A 62 8.17 -5.58 19.53
C HIS A 62 9.60 -5.74 18.98
N THR A 63 10.19 -6.94 19.07
CA THR A 63 11.51 -7.22 18.50
C THR A 63 11.46 -7.47 16.99
N VAL A 64 10.27 -7.81 16.46
CA VAL A 64 10.07 -8.15 15.05
C VAL A 64 9.34 -7.02 14.35
N ASN A 65 10.10 -6.19 13.63
CA ASN A 65 9.54 -5.16 12.75
C ASN A 65 10.29 -5.13 11.41
N ALA A 66 9.59 -4.64 10.39
CA ALA A 66 10.09 -4.41 9.06
C ALA A 66 9.50 -3.10 8.52
N ARG A 67 10.34 -2.27 7.92
CA ARG A 67 9.90 -1.02 7.28
C ARG A 67 10.52 -0.89 5.92
N SER A 68 9.73 -0.43 4.96
CA SER A 68 10.23 -0.02 3.65
C SER A 68 10.54 1.47 3.63
N MET A 69 11.38 1.90 2.69
CA MET A 69 11.66 3.31 2.50
C MET A 69 10.49 4.00 1.81
N GLY A 70 10.07 5.14 2.36
CA GLY A 70 9.14 6.03 1.69
C GLY A 70 9.77 6.67 0.47
N ARG A 71 8.94 7.23 -0.41
CA ARG A 71 9.40 7.92 -1.62
C ARG A 71 8.53 9.12 -1.92
N TRP A 72 9.13 10.10 -2.60
CA TRP A 72 8.36 11.17 -3.21
C TRP A 72 7.65 10.63 -4.44
N VAL A 73 6.35 10.93 -4.54
CA VAL A 73 5.52 10.61 -5.70
C VAL A 73 4.94 11.90 -6.26
N GLU A 74 4.86 11.98 -7.58
CA GLU A 74 4.27 13.10 -8.27
C GLU A 74 3.02 12.62 -8.99
N VAL A 75 1.90 13.28 -8.73
CA VAL A 75 0.64 13.03 -9.43
C VAL A 75 0.59 13.98 -10.61
N VAL A 76 0.68 13.41 -11.81
CA VAL A 76 0.59 14.14 -13.08
C VAL A 76 -0.82 13.98 -13.68
N ALA A 77 -1.29 15.02 -14.37
CA ALA A 77 -2.55 14.93 -15.10
C ALA A 77 -2.41 13.92 -16.25
N ALA A 78 -3.46 13.13 -16.48
CA ALA A 78 -3.48 12.17 -17.58
C ALA A 78 -3.38 12.93 -18.92
N GLY A 79 -2.20 12.90 -19.55
CA GLY A 79 -1.94 13.59 -20.82
C GLY A 79 -0.63 14.38 -20.87
N ASP A 80 0.11 14.50 -19.77
CA ASP A 80 1.39 15.20 -19.79
C ASP A 80 2.53 14.30 -20.34
N PRO A 81 3.19 14.67 -21.45
CA PRO A 81 4.21 13.82 -22.10
C PRO A 81 5.53 13.71 -21.32
N ALA A 82 5.68 14.38 -20.17
CA ALA A 82 6.95 14.46 -19.45
C ALA A 82 7.35 13.19 -18.66
N THR A 83 6.47 12.17 -18.54
CA THR A 83 6.71 11.03 -17.59
C THR A 83 6.86 9.66 -18.28
N ALA A 84 6.97 9.59 -19.62
CA ALA A 84 7.11 8.32 -20.35
C ALA A 84 8.54 7.71 -20.35
N SER A 85 9.44 8.17 -19.48
CA SER A 85 10.78 7.60 -19.34
C SER A 85 11.27 7.72 -17.90
N GLN A 86 10.91 6.76 -17.05
CA GLN A 86 11.77 6.08 -16.07
C GLN A 86 11.16 4.73 -15.69
#